data_AF-A0A7L3M5U8-F1
#
_entry.id   AF-A0A7L3M5U8-F1
#
_cell.length_a   1.000
_cell.length_b   1.000
_cell.length_c   1.000
_cell.angle_alpha   90.00
_cell.angle_beta   90.00
_cell.angle_gamma   90.00
#
_symmetry.space_group_name_H-M   'P 1'
#
loop_
_entity.id
_entity.type
_entity.pdbx_description
1 polymer ?
#
loop_
_entity_poly.entity_id
_entity_poly.type
_entity_poly.pdbx_seq_one_letter_code
_entity_poly.pdbx_strand_id
1 'polypeptide(L)'
;FLRFFFNDLYLNTWIKDEWSHFYDSVYVKENWIDPLLRWQPKVQQLIEKLTDKLSNHTTTVKTSRVTQPKEFNLTVPKPRAIPPPSPAPLPVLPKRQPVPPSIYKPPKERKQLEEIKTKNIQKAKVTNTNQFRCATIKPEKREVWCKIHAKNSPIDNIPIKLNTAAILREGALYQRKLEEELKRIENLQQGAGDPSEFLEWQKQMRGKDLEEQLTEIECRRLQGKLSYEEAVLAHQNVIQENKKKADLLREEKAELMDLYAEKHLQEQKEMKELVEQVMEGHKNVKQVKAKIQEYKQQIGIYIARKMRVDARYPQIISSFFYIRHKFVDLTETGGHGLFGEMSIVELRERLALLKEAQKAAEEEKRDQIIHEKQAKEQLILDKLDQISQFRAELGRAAALK
;
A
#
# COMPACT_ATOMS: atom_id res chain seq x y z
N PHE A 1 18.05 -0.13 27.20
CA PHE A 1 19.29 0.18 26.46
C PHE A 1 19.87 1.56 26.81
N LEU A 2 19.39 2.69 26.27
CA LEU A 2 20.07 4.00 26.43
C LEU A 2 20.45 4.39 27.88
N ARG A 3 19.55 4.18 28.85
CA ARG A 3 19.77 4.45 30.29
C ARG A 3 20.86 3.56 30.94
N PHE A 4 21.23 2.45 30.30
CA PHE A 4 22.35 1.60 30.69
C PHE A 4 23.64 2.06 29.99
N PHE A 5 23.60 2.27 28.66
CA PHE A 5 24.79 2.63 27.89
C PHE A 5 25.34 4.03 28.21
N PHE A 6 24.48 5.02 28.50
CA PHE A 6 24.88 6.37 28.92
C PHE A 6 24.87 6.53 30.45
N ASN A 7 25.38 5.53 31.17
CA ASN A 7 25.63 5.60 32.62
C ASN A 7 27.13 5.78 32.85
N ASP A 8 27.53 6.85 33.53
CA ASP A 8 28.95 7.22 33.76
C ASP A 8 29.73 6.12 34.45
N LEU A 9 29.09 5.37 35.35
CA LEU A 9 29.71 4.26 36.07
C LEU A 9 30.11 3.15 35.09
N TYR A 10 29.23 2.77 34.16
CA TYR A 10 29.49 1.70 33.19
C TYR A 10 30.39 2.16 32.05
N LEU A 11 30.30 3.44 31.64
CA LEU A 11 31.19 4.04 30.65
C LEU A 11 32.65 4.13 31.14
N ASN A 12 32.89 4.50 32.40
CA ASN A 12 34.25 4.67 32.91
C ASN A 12 34.90 3.38 33.44
N THR A 13 34.09 2.37 33.76
CA THR A 13 34.54 1.01 34.14
C THR A 13 34.37 0.05 32.95
N TRP A 14 33.48 -0.94 33.05
CA TRP A 14 33.40 -2.11 32.18
C TRP A 14 33.46 -1.80 30.67
N ILE A 15 32.74 -0.79 30.17
CA ILE A 15 32.75 -0.46 28.73
C ILE A 15 34.13 0.06 28.28
N LYS A 16 34.78 0.92 29.08
CA LYS A 16 36.14 1.40 28.80
C LYS A 16 37.16 0.28 28.93
N ASP A 17 37.02 -0.57 29.94
CA ASP A 17 38.01 -1.59 30.27
C ASP A 17 38.00 -2.71 29.20
N GLU A 18 36.82 -3.17 28.77
CA GLU A 18 36.66 -4.10 27.63
C GLU A 18 37.21 -3.51 26.32
N TRP A 19 36.95 -2.23 26.03
CA TRP A 19 37.51 -1.58 24.84
C TRP A 19 39.04 -1.38 24.93
N SER A 20 39.58 -1.23 26.15
CA SER A 20 41.02 -1.15 26.42
C SER A 20 41.75 -2.50 26.32
N HIS A 21 41.04 -3.62 26.13
CA HIS A 21 41.65 -4.90 25.76
C HIS A 21 42.01 -5.00 24.27
N PHE A 22 41.39 -4.19 23.41
CA PHE A 22 41.60 -4.23 21.95
C PHE A 22 42.32 -2.99 21.40
N TYR A 23 42.30 -1.87 22.13
CA TYR A 23 42.85 -0.58 21.73
C TYR A 23 43.57 0.09 22.90
N ASP A 24 44.45 1.04 22.63
CA ASP A 24 45.14 1.80 23.69
C ASP A 24 44.13 2.54 24.58
N SER A 25 44.21 2.29 25.89
CA SER A 25 43.43 2.93 26.95
C SER A 25 43.38 4.46 26.87
N VAL A 26 44.46 5.12 26.42
CA VAL A 26 44.49 6.58 26.24
C VAL A 26 43.60 6.98 25.06
N TYR A 27 43.78 6.31 23.92
CA TYR A 27 42.99 6.54 22.71
C TYR A 27 41.49 6.29 22.95
N VAL A 28 41.15 5.16 23.60
CA VAL A 28 39.77 4.79 23.96
C VAL A 28 39.13 5.86 24.85
N LYS A 29 39.86 6.34 25.86
CA LYS A 29 39.36 7.38 26.76
C LYS A 29 39.07 8.69 26.02
N GLU A 30 40.08 9.24 25.34
CA GLU A 30 40.00 10.57 24.75
C GLU A 30 39.07 10.64 23.53
N ASN A 31 39.01 9.58 22.71
CA ASN A 31 38.28 9.59 21.45
C ASN A 31 36.87 8.99 21.56
N TRP A 32 36.62 8.07 22.50
CA TRP A 32 35.32 7.39 22.63
C TRP A 32 34.61 7.73 23.94
N ILE A 33 35.25 7.58 25.10
CA ILE A 33 34.60 7.77 26.40
C ILE A 33 34.30 9.26 26.68
N ASP A 34 35.31 10.14 26.60
CA ASP A 34 35.14 11.56 26.92
C ASP A 34 34.10 12.25 25.99
N PRO A 35 34.01 11.95 24.67
CA PRO A 35 32.90 12.40 23.84
C PRO A 35 31.54 11.82 24.21
N LEU A 36 31.44 10.55 24.62
CA LEU A 36 30.16 9.96 25.08
C LEU A 36 29.68 10.63 26.38
N LEU A 37 30.57 10.87 27.33
CA LEU A 37 30.29 11.65 28.55
C LEU A 37 29.87 13.10 28.22
N ARG A 38 30.45 13.72 27.19
CA ARG A 38 30.03 15.07 26.72
C ARG A 38 28.61 15.09 26.14
N TRP A 39 28.10 13.97 25.62
CA TRP A 39 26.72 13.87 25.11
C TRP A 39 25.71 13.34 26.14
N GLN A 40 26.17 12.64 27.19
CA GLN A 40 25.39 12.09 28.29
C GLN A 40 24.26 13.02 28.82
N PRO A 41 24.47 14.31 29.14
CA PRO A 41 23.39 15.13 29.71
C PRO A 41 22.27 15.45 28.69
N LYS A 42 22.60 15.50 27.39
CA LYS A 42 21.59 15.66 26.33
C LYS A 42 20.79 14.37 26.10
N VAL A 43 21.44 13.21 26.27
CA VAL A 43 20.78 11.91 26.18
C VAL A 43 19.89 11.66 27.40
N GLN A 44 20.29 12.09 28.59
CA GLN A 44 19.45 12.05 29.80
C GLN A 44 18.15 12.85 29.62
N GLN A 45 18.23 14.11 29.15
CA GLN A 45 17.03 14.90 28.82
C GLN A 45 16.12 14.26 27.77
N LEU A 46 16.67 13.41 26.89
CA LEU A 46 15.90 12.64 25.91
C LEU A 46 15.27 11.38 26.53
N ILE A 47 15.98 10.71 27.45
CA ILE A 47 15.45 9.58 28.24
C ILE A 47 14.28 10.06 29.11
N GLU A 48 14.43 11.19 29.81
CA GLU A 48 13.36 11.82 30.62
C GLU A 48 12.11 12.08 29.79
N LYS A 49 12.25 12.77 28.65
CA LYS A 49 11.14 13.04 27.71
C LYS A 49 10.51 11.77 27.11
N LEU A 50 11.21 10.64 27.11
CA LEU A 50 10.66 9.35 26.71
C LEU A 50 9.96 8.64 27.89
N THR A 51 10.50 8.69 29.11
CA THR A 51 9.81 8.17 30.30
C THR A 51 8.55 8.95 30.62
N ASP A 52 8.54 10.28 30.43
CA ASP A 52 7.37 11.12 30.59
C ASP A 52 6.29 10.78 29.56
N LYS A 53 6.67 10.51 28.31
CA LYS A 53 5.71 10.04 27.29
C LYS A 53 5.17 8.66 27.64
N LEU A 54 5.99 7.77 28.19
CA LEU A 54 5.57 6.43 28.59
C LEU A 54 4.58 6.47 29.77
N SER A 55 4.87 7.27 30.80
CA SER A 55 4.01 7.43 31.99
C SER A 55 2.70 8.16 31.67
N ASN A 56 2.74 9.22 30.86
CA ASN A 56 1.52 9.89 30.41
C ASN A 56 0.65 8.98 29.53
N HIS A 57 1.23 8.07 28.75
CA HIS A 57 0.48 7.08 27.98
C HIS A 57 -0.31 6.08 28.85
N THR A 58 0.16 5.77 30.06
CA THR A 58 -0.58 4.87 30.97
C THR A 58 -1.79 5.50 31.65
N THR A 59 -1.93 6.84 31.61
CA THR A 59 -2.96 7.56 32.41
C THR A 59 -4.07 8.21 31.57
N THR A 60 -3.98 8.21 30.23
CA THR A 60 -5.05 8.74 29.36
C THR A 60 -6.13 7.70 29.02
N VAL A 61 -6.54 6.88 29.98
CA VAL A 61 -7.87 6.26 29.92
C VAL A 61 -8.88 7.40 30.02
N LYS A 62 -9.53 7.73 28.89
CA LYS A 62 -10.63 8.70 28.88
C LYS A 62 -11.80 8.11 29.66
N THR A 63 -11.87 8.39 30.95
CA THR A 63 -13.07 8.15 31.75
C THR A 63 -14.20 8.98 31.16
N SER A 64 -15.06 8.32 30.38
CA SER A 64 -16.30 8.91 29.91
C SER A 64 -17.10 9.33 31.14
N ARG A 65 -17.38 10.63 31.27
CA ARG A 65 -18.33 11.10 32.27
C ARG A 65 -19.65 10.38 32.01
N VAL A 66 -20.08 9.57 32.97
CA VAL A 66 -21.38 8.89 32.91
C VAL A 66 -22.45 9.96 32.77
N THR A 67 -23.18 9.91 31.66
CA THR A 67 -24.26 10.86 31.37
C THR A 67 -25.39 10.63 32.36
N GLN A 68 -25.47 11.46 33.41
CA GLN A 68 -26.58 11.41 34.35
C GLN A 68 -27.89 11.76 33.60
N PRO A 69 -28.94 10.94 33.71
CA PRO A 69 -30.25 11.27 33.16
C PRO A 69 -30.75 12.58 33.79
N LYS A 70 -31.07 13.57 32.95
CA LYS A 70 -31.75 14.78 33.41
C LYS A 70 -33.25 14.56 33.29
N GLU A 71 -33.94 14.58 34.42
CA GLU A 71 -35.40 14.46 34.49
C GLU A 71 -36.09 15.52 33.62
N PHE A 72 -37.21 15.13 33.01
CA PHE A 72 -37.93 15.94 32.03
C PHE A 72 -39.12 16.65 32.68
N ASN A 73 -39.17 17.97 32.53
CA ASN A 73 -40.24 18.80 33.08
C ASN A 73 -41.59 18.48 32.41
N LEU A 74 -42.42 17.66 33.07
CA LEU A 74 -43.66 17.12 32.52
C LEU A 74 -44.77 18.17 32.28
N THR A 75 -44.78 19.29 33.00
CA THR A 75 -45.95 20.19 33.10
C THR A 75 -45.63 21.68 32.92
N VAL A 76 -44.57 22.04 32.18
CA VAL A 76 -44.38 23.41 31.68
C VAL A 76 -44.44 23.40 30.15
N PRO A 77 -45.51 23.91 29.51
CA PRO A 77 -45.54 24.04 28.06
C PRO A 77 -44.44 25.02 27.62
N LYS A 78 -43.54 24.57 26.74
CA LYS A 78 -42.54 25.48 26.16
C LYS A 78 -43.27 26.67 25.51
N PRO A 79 -42.91 27.92 25.85
CA PRO A 79 -43.51 29.09 25.19
C PRO A 79 -43.28 28.96 23.69
N ARG A 80 -44.35 29.21 22.92
CA ARG A 80 -44.35 29.00 21.47
C ARG A 80 -43.26 29.87 20.85
N ALA A 81 -42.22 29.24 20.28
CA ALA A 81 -41.10 29.97 19.72
C ALA A 81 -41.60 30.92 18.62
N ILE A 82 -41.49 32.23 18.88
CA ILE A 82 -41.67 33.24 17.83
C ILE A 82 -40.63 32.90 16.76
N PRO A 83 -41.02 32.74 15.48
CA PRO A 83 -40.04 32.49 14.43
C PRO A 83 -39.04 33.66 14.45
N PRO A 84 -37.72 33.41 14.49
CA PRO A 84 -36.75 34.49 14.57
C PRO A 84 -36.97 35.44 13.38
N PRO A 85 -36.85 36.77 13.58
CA PRO A 85 -36.99 37.72 12.49
C PRO A 85 -36.03 37.31 11.37
N SER A 86 -36.53 37.33 10.12
CA SER A 86 -35.79 36.84 8.94
C SER A 86 -34.34 37.30 9.01
N PRO A 87 -33.36 36.38 9.03
CA PRO A 87 -31.99 36.74 9.36
C PRO A 87 -31.49 37.84 8.43
N ALA A 88 -30.89 38.88 9.02
CA ALA A 88 -30.13 39.86 8.25
C ALA A 88 -29.14 39.10 7.35
N PRO A 89 -28.94 39.52 6.08
CA PRO A 89 -28.25 38.71 5.08
C PRO A 89 -26.92 38.17 5.63
N LEU A 90 -26.85 36.83 5.78
CA LEU A 90 -25.65 36.17 6.29
C LEU A 90 -24.46 36.64 5.44
N PRO A 91 -23.32 37.03 6.05
CA PRO A 91 -22.16 37.50 5.30
C PRO A 91 -21.81 36.48 4.23
N VAL A 92 -21.90 36.89 2.96
CA VAL A 92 -21.72 35.98 1.82
C VAL A 92 -20.25 35.60 1.77
N LEU A 93 -19.92 34.48 2.44
CA LEU A 93 -18.57 33.94 2.48
C LEU A 93 -18.07 33.79 1.03
N PRO A 94 -16.91 34.36 0.68
CA PRO A 94 -16.41 34.30 -0.68
C PRO A 94 -16.26 32.82 -1.07
N LYS A 95 -16.80 32.46 -2.24
CA LYS A 95 -16.73 31.08 -2.74
C LYS A 95 -15.27 30.64 -2.74
N ARG A 96 -14.99 29.47 -2.15
CA ARG A 96 -13.64 28.90 -2.07
C ARG A 96 -13.00 28.95 -3.46
N GLN A 97 -11.75 29.43 -3.54
CA GLN A 97 -11.02 29.50 -4.80
C GLN A 97 -11.01 28.11 -5.46
N PRO A 98 -11.21 28.02 -6.79
CA PRO A 98 -11.21 26.74 -7.48
C PRO A 98 -9.85 26.07 -7.32
N VAL A 99 -9.87 24.75 -7.08
CA VAL A 99 -8.66 23.94 -6.86
C VAL A 99 -7.69 24.15 -8.03
N PRO A 100 -6.42 24.54 -7.79
CA PRO A 100 -5.49 24.87 -8.86
C PRO A 100 -5.36 23.76 -9.92
N PRO A 101 -5.42 24.07 -11.22
CA PRO A 101 -5.37 23.07 -12.30
C PRO A 101 -4.02 22.36 -12.43
N SER A 102 -3.04 22.69 -11.58
CA SER A 102 -1.82 21.91 -11.37
C SER A 102 -2.08 20.57 -10.68
N ILE A 103 -3.07 20.46 -9.79
CA ILE A 103 -3.36 19.23 -9.04
C ILE A 103 -3.84 18.08 -9.95
N TYR A 104 -4.46 18.41 -11.09
CA TYR A 104 -4.90 17.43 -12.09
C TYR A 104 -3.84 17.14 -13.16
N LYS A 105 -2.65 17.78 -13.12
CA LYS A 105 -1.55 17.49 -14.04
C LYS A 105 -0.65 16.42 -13.43
N PRO A 106 -0.41 15.28 -14.12
CA PRO A 106 0.46 14.23 -13.59
C PRO A 106 1.90 14.75 -13.39
N PRO A 107 2.63 14.28 -12.36
CA PRO A 107 4.00 14.69 -12.09
C PRO A 107 4.94 14.42 -13.28
N LYS A 108 6.01 15.23 -13.43
CA LYS A 108 6.96 15.15 -14.56
C LYS A 108 7.66 13.79 -14.62
N GLU A 109 7.90 13.22 -13.46
CA GLU A 109 8.48 11.92 -13.16
C GLU A 109 7.72 10.79 -13.86
N ARG A 110 6.39 10.89 -14.00
CA ARG A 110 5.58 9.89 -14.72
C ARG A 110 5.91 9.86 -16.22
N LYS A 111 6.09 11.04 -16.84
CA LYS A 111 6.49 11.12 -18.26
C LYS A 111 7.90 10.59 -18.48
N GLN A 112 8.82 10.88 -17.56
CA GLN A 112 10.19 10.34 -17.60
C GLN A 112 10.19 8.81 -17.48
N LEU A 113 9.34 8.23 -16.62
CA LEU A 113 9.17 6.78 -16.51
C LEU A 113 8.60 6.15 -17.80
N GLU A 114 7.65 6.79 -18.47
CA GLU A 114 7.11 6.35 -19.76
C GLU A 114 8.17 6.41 -20.89
N GLU A 115 8.99 7.45 -20.93
CA GLU A 115 10.15 7.55 -21.83
C GLU A 115 11.20 6.47 -21.55
N ILE A 116 11.52 6.20 -20.28
CA ILE A 116 12.47 5.14 -19.90
C ILE A 116 11.90 3.76 -20.29
N LYS A 117 10.61 3.52 -20.05
CA LYS A 117 9.92 2.28 -20.42
C LYS A 117 9.93 2.04 -21.93
N THR A 118 9.61 3.05 -22.73
CA THR A 118 9.63 2.94 -24.21
C THR A 118 11.05 2.76 -24.76
N LYS A 119 12.04 3.49 -24.25
CA LYS A 119 13.47 3.32 -24.61
C LYS A 119 13.99 1.93 -24.23
N ASN A 120 13.58 1.38 -23.08
CA ASN A 120 13.94 0.02 -22.68
C ASN A 120 13.25 -1.06 -23.55
N ILE A 121 11.99 -0.88 -23.95
CA ILE A 121 11.30 -1.76 -24.90
C ILE A 121 12.01 -1.74 -26.28
N GLN A 122 12.43 -0.57 -26.76
CA GLN A 122 13.20 -0.46 -28.00
C GLN A 122 14.57 -1.16 -27.89
N LYS A 123 15.32 -0.92 -26.82
CA LYS A 123 16.59 -1.62 -26.55
C LYS A 123 16.41 -3.14 -26.50
N ALA A 124 15.39 -3.62 -25.78
CA ALA A 124 15.09 -5.05 -25.67
C ALA A 124 14.77 -5.69 -27.02
N LYS A 125 14.06 -4.99 -27.92
CA LYS A 125 13.84 -5.46 -29.30
C LYS A 125 15.15 -5.54 -30.09
N VAL A 126 16.00 -4.50 -30.01
CA VAL A 126 17.29 -4.46 -30.73
C VAL A 126 18.28 -5.52 -30.23
N THR A 127 18.34 -5.77 -28.91
CA THR A 127 19.15 -6.88 -28.38
C THR A 127 18.62 -8.22 -28.86
N ASN A 128 17.30 -8.44 -28.88
CA ASN A 128 16.71 -9.70 -29.34
C ASN A 128 17.00 -9.96 -30.83
N THR A 129 16.94 -8.93 -31.69
CA THR A 129 17.34 -9.06 -33.12
C THR A 129 18.82 -9.37 -33.31
N ASN A 130 19.70 -8.94 -32.40
CA ASN A 130 21.13 -9.24 -32.46
C ASN A 130 21.49 -10.59 -31.83
N GLN A 131 20.70 -11.07 -30.86
CA GLN A 131 20.95 -12.30 -30.09
C GLN A 131 20.87 -13.58 -30.95
N PHE A 132 20.19 -13.53 -32.11
CA PHE A 132 20.14 -14.64 -33.08
C PHE A 132 21.12 -14.51 -34.25
N ARG A 133 21.96 -13.46 -34.31
CA ARG A 133 22.83 -13.19 -35.47
C ARG A 133 24.07 -14.11 -35.55
N CYS A 134 24.28 -14.99 -34.57
CA CYS A 134 25.41 -15.91 -34.49
C CYS A 134 25.04 -17.39 -34.70
N ALA A 135 23.94 -17.70 -35.42
CA ALA A 135 23.56 -19.09 -35.72
C ALA A 135 22.71 -19.29 -37.01
N THR A 136 22.95 -18.54 -38.10
CA THR A 136 22.25 -18.76 -39.38
C THR A 136 22.92 -19.82 -40.26
N ILE A 137 22.84 -21.09 -39.85
CA ILE A 137 22.95 -22.21 -40.80
C ILE A 137 21.67 -22.20 -41.65
N LYS A 138 21.79 -22.38 -42.97
CA LYS A 138 20.62 -22.39 -43.87
C LYS A 138 19.71 -23.59 -43.54
N PRO A 139 18.42 -23.41 -43.22
CA PRO A 139 17.52 -24.53 -42.99
C PRO A 139 17.02 -25.09 -44.34
N GLU A 140 17.57 -26.23 -44.75
CA GLU A 140 16.83 -27.11 -45.66
C GLU A 140 15.60 -27.68 -44.94
N LYS A 141 14.48 -27.82 -45.66
CA LYS A 141 13.19 -28.18 -45.07
C LYS A 141 13.15 -29.67 -44.68
N ARG A 142 13.32 -29.96 -43.39
CA ARG A 142 12.82 -31.20 -42.76
C ARG A 142 12.19 -30.89 -41.41
N GLU A 143 10.87 -30.73 -41.39
CA GLU A 143 10.09 -30.66 -40.16
C GLU A 143 10.04 -32.05 -39.52
N VAL A 144 10.72 -32.23 -38.39
CA VAL A 144 10.60 -33.44 -37.57
C VAL A 144 10.10 -33.02 -36.19
N TRP A 145 8.78 -33.13 -36.01
CA TRP A 145 8.09 -32.75 -34.77
C TRP A 145 8.33 -33.80 -33.67
N CYS A 146 9.51 -33.77 -33.04
CA CYS A 146 9.81 -34.61 -31.87
C CYS A 146 9.23 -33.98 -30.59
N LYS A 147 7.99 -34.36 -30.23
CA LYS A 147 7.47 -34.22 -28.86
C LYS A 147 8.27 -35.12 -27.92
N ILE A 148 9.38 -34.62 -27.38
CA ILE A 148 10.13 -35.30 -26.32
C ILE A 148 9.33 -35.20 -25.02
N HIS A 149 8.39 -36.13 -24.83
CA HIS A 149 7.84 -36.42 -23.52
C HIS A 149 8.94 -37.11 -22.70
N ALA A 150 9.63 -36.34 -21.86
CA ALA A 150 10.63 -36.84 -20.92
C ALA A 150 9.96 -37.73 -19.86
N LYS A 151 9.78 -39.02 -20.18
CA LYS A 151 9.57 -40.05 -19.18
C LYS A 151 10.89 -40.24 -18.45
N ASN A 152 10.90 -40.03 -17.14
CA ASN A 152 12.02 -40.41 -16.28
C ASN A 152 12.05 -41.93 -16.18
N SER A 153 12.71 -42.60 -17.13
CA SER A 153 13.18 -43.97 -16.93
C SER A 153 14.24 -43.99 -15.84
N PRO A 154 14.41 -45.09 -15.09
CA PRO A 154 15.62 -45.31 -14.33
C PRO A 154 16.83 -45.13 -15.24
N ILE A 155 17.84 -44.38 -14.79
CA ILE A 155 19.11 -44.31 -15.50
C ILE A 155 19.92 -45.52 -15.01
N ASP A 156 19.81 -46.62 -15.76
CA ASP A 156 20.70 -47.76 -15.57
C ASP A 156 22.16 -47.29 -15.65
N ASN A 157 23.03 -47.83 -14.79
CA ASN A 157 24.42 -47.41 -14.64
C ASN A 157 25.31 -47.91 -15.79
N ILE A 158 24.94 -47.57 -17.02
CA ILE A 158 25.74 -47.79 -18.23
C ILE A 158 27.04 -46.99 -18.07
N PRO A 159 28.23 -47.61 -18.23
CA PRO A 159 29.53 -46.94 -18.11
C PRO A 159 29.81 -46.07 -19.34
N ILE A 160 29.03 -45.00 -19.51
CA ILE A 160 29.27 -43.95 -20.50
C ILE A 160 30.61 -43.30 -20.17
N LYS A 161 31.59 -43.41 -21.07
CA LYS A 161 32.91 -42.76 -20.94
C LYS A 161 32.74 -41.24 -20.90
N LEU A 162 32.63 -40.68 -19.69
CA LEU A 162 32.43 -39.26 -19.48
C LEU A 162 33.62 -38.46 -20.03
N ASN A 163 33.33 -37.38 -20.75
CA ASN A 163 34.33 -36.38 -21.11
C ASN A 163 34.82 -35.69 -19.82
N THR A 164 36.08 -35.26 -19.76
CA THR A 164 36.67 -34.59 -18.58
C THR A 164 35.85 -33.37 -18.16
N ALA A 165 35.39 -32.58 -19.15
CA ALA A 165 34.50 -31.44 -18.92
C ALA A 165 33.08 -31.83 -18.44
N ALA A 166 32.64 -33.09 -18.56
CA ALA A 166 31.42 -33.57 -17.93
C ALA A 166 31.68 -33.94 -16.45
N ILE A 167 32.74 -34.71 -16.19
CA ILE A 167 33.19 -35.09 -14.84
C ILE A 167 33.36 -33.85 -13.96
N LEU A 168 34.08 -32.83 -14.43
CA LEU A 168 34.32 -31.60 -13.67
C LEU A 168 33.05 -30.79 -13.40
N ARG A 169 32.07 -30.78 -14.32
CA ARG A 169 30.77 -30.09 -14.12
C ARG A 169 29.87 -30.84 -13.14
N GLU A 170 29.86 -32.16 -13.18
CA GLU A 170 29.09 -33.00 -12.26
C GLU A 170 29.69 -32.97 -10.84
N GLY A 171 31.01 -33.08 -10.72
CA GLY A 171 31.72 -32.93 -9.45
C GLY A 171 31.49 -31.55 -8.81
N ALA A 172 31.57 -30.47 -9.60
CA ALA A 172 31.27 -29.12 -9.10
C ALA A 172 29.79 -28.93 -8.69
N LEU A 173 28.86 -29.68 -9.28
CA LEU A 173 27.45 -29.68 -8.88
C LEU A 173 27.28 -30.36 -7.52
N TYR A 174 27.88 -31.54 -7.33
CA TYR A 174 27.79 -32.23 -6.04
C TYR A 174 28.56 -31.50 -4.93
N GLN A 175 29.70 -30.87 -5.21
CA GLN A 175 30.41 -30.04 -4.23
C GLN A 175 29.54 -28.89 -3.71
N ARG A 176 28.81 -28.19 -4.59
CA ARG A 176 27.85 -27.14 -4.16
C ARG A 176 26.76 -27.70 -3.27
N LYS A 177 26.20 -28.86 -3.58
CA LYS A 177 25.21 -29.54 -2.71
C LYS A 177 25.81 -29.92 -1.35
N LEU A 178 27.06 -30.39 -1.32
CA LEU A 178 27.76 -30.68 -0.07
C LEU A 178 27.95 -29.40 0.75
N GLU A 179 28.38 -28.31 0.13
CA GLU A 179 28.49 -26.99 0.77
C GLU A 179 27.14 -26.46 1.27
N GLU A 180 26.05 -26.67 0.52
CA GLU A 180 24.69 -26.26 0.89
C GLU A 180 24.17 -27.04 2.11
N GLU A 181 24.32 -28.37 2.13
CA GLU A 181 23.94 -29.19 3.29
C GLU A 181 24.90 -29.00 4.48
N LEU A 182 26.19 -28.75 4.26
CA LEU A 182 27.13 -28.38 5.34
C LEU A 182 26.73 -27.05 5.99
N LYS A 183 26.43 -26.00 5.19
CA LYS A 183 25.92 -24.72 5.71
C LYS A 183 24.58 -24.88 6.43
N ARG A 184 23.73 -25.81 5.97
CA ARG A 184 22.47 -26.15 6.65
C ARG A 184 22.71 -26.81 8.01
N ILE A 185 23.63 -27.78 8.09
CA ILE A 185 24.01 -28.45 9.34
C ILE A 185 24.67 -27.44 10.30
N GLU A 186 25.53 -26.56 9.80
CA GLU A 186 26.15 -25.48 10.57
C GLU A 186 25.09 -24.51 11.13
N ASN A 187 24.14 -24.06 10.31
CA ASN A 187 23.02 -23.22 10.75
C ASN A 187 22.18 -23.91 11.85
N LEU A 188 21.86 -25.20 11.69
CA LEU A 188 21.15 -25.99 12.69
C LEU A 188 21.96 -26.14 14.00
N GLN A 189 23.29 -26.32 13.91
CA GLN A 189 24.19 -26.36 15.06
C GLN A 189 24.28 -25.00 15.77
N GLN A 190 24.19 -23.89 15.03
CA GLN A 190 24.06 -22.53 15.58
C GLN A 190 22.67 -22.23 16.16
N GLY A 191 21.72 -23.17 16.07
CA GLY A 191 20.35 -23.01 16.58
C GLY A 191 19.39 -22.26 15.66
N ALA A 192 19.76 -22.02 14.40
CA ALA A 192 18.88 -21.41 13.41
C ALA A 192 17.88 -22.44 12.85
N GLY A 193 16.63 -22.36 13.31
CA GLY A 193 15.50 -23.11 12.73
C GLY A 193 14.93 -22.45 11.48
N ASP A 194 14.30 -23.25 10.61
CA ASP A 194 13.70 -22.78 9.35
C ASP A 194 12.50 -21.83 9.62
N PRO A 195 12.57 -20.54 9.23
CA PRO A 195 11.49 -19.57 9.49
C PRO A 195 10.29 -19.73 8.54
N SER A 196 10.33 -20.71 7.63
CA SER A 196 9.36 -20.92 6.54
C SER A 196 7.93 -21.07 7.08
N GLU A 197 7.72 -21.91 8.10
CA GLU A 197 6.41 -22.15 8.70
C GLU A 197 5.80 -20.87 9.29
N PHE A 198 6.61 -20.08 10.02
CA PHE A 198 6.18 -18.80 10.58
C PHE A 198 5.85 -17.77 9.50
N LEU A 199 6.63 -17.73 8.40
CA LEU A 199 6.38 -16.84 7.27
C LEU A 199 5.15 -17.27 6.45
N GLU A 200 4.81 -18.55 6.40
CA GLU A 200 3.58 -19.05 5.79
C GLU A 200 2.36 -18.78 6.68
N TRP A 201 2.45 -19.07 7.97
CA TRP A 201 1.43 -18.68 8.96
C TRP A 201 1.15 -17.17 8.91
N GLN A 202 2.19 -16.33 8.88
CA GLN A 202 2.02 -14.87 8.78
C GLN A 202 1.31 -14.43 7.49
N LYS A 203 1.52 -15.13 6.36
CA LYS A 203 0.76 -14.87 5.11
C LYS A 203 -0.69 -15.30 5.27
N GLN A 204 -0.95 -16.47 5.86
CA GLN A 204 -2.30 -16.99 6.07
C GLN A 204 -3.14 -16.08 6.99
N MET A 205 -2.57 -15.63 8.11
CA MET A 205 -3.27 -14.71 9.03
C MET A 205 -3.61 -13.39 8.34
N ARG A 206 -2.65 -12.76 7.62
CA ARG A 206 -2.93 -11.56 6.82
C ARG A 206 -3.99 -11.76 5.73
N GLY A 207 -4.14 -12.98 5.21
CA GLY A 207 -5.23 -13.34 4.30
C GLY A 207 -6.58 -13.28 5.01
N LYS A 208 -6.70 -13.96 6.14
CA LYS A 208 -7.91 -13.97 7.00
C LYS A 208 -8.28 -12.57 7.47
N ASP A 209 -7.32 -11.78 7.95
CA ASP A 209 -7.52 -10.39 8.40
C ASP A 209 -8.17 -9.53 7.29
N LEU A 210 -7.83 -9.78 6.02
CA LEU A 210 -8.38 -9.07 4.86
C LEU A 210 -9.75 -9.62 4.43
N GLU A 211 -9.95 -10.93 4.47
CA GLU A 211 -11.23 -11.59 4.20
C GLU A 211 -12.29 -11.17 5.24
N GLU A 212 -11.95 -11.16 6.52
CA GLU A 212 -12.79 -10.67 7.62
C GLU A 212 -13.18 -9.20 7.40
N GLN A 213 -12.23 -8.31 7.09
CA GLN A 213 -12.52 -6.91 6.76
C GLN A 213 -13.47 -6.74 5.57
N LEU A 214 -13.33 -7.56 4.53
CA LEU A 214 -14.24 -7.54 3.37
C LEU A 214 -15.65 -8.01 3.78
N THR A 215 -15.78 -9.11 4.52
CA THR A 215 -17.09 -9.59 5.01
C THR A 215 -17.76 -8.58 5.94
N GLU A 216 -17.02 -7.90 6.82
CA GLU A 216 -17.58 -6.83 7.65
C GLU A 216 -18.14 -5.67 6.82
N ILE A 217 -17.43 -5.24 5.77
CA ILE A 217 -17.89 -4.18 4.87
C ILE A 217 -19.19 -4.60 4.16
N GLU A 218 -19.29 -5.86 3.73
CA GLU A 218 -20.52 -6.39 3.11
C GLU A 218 -21.66 -6.53 4.12
N CYS A 219 -21.41 -7.03 5.33
CA CYS A 219 -22.41 -7.11 6.40
C CYS A 219 -22.98 -5.71 6.73
N ARG A 220 -22.11 -4.70 6.93
CA ARG A 220 -22.54 -3.31 7.17
C ARG A 220 -23.34 -2.74 6.00
N ARG A 221 -22.96 -3.06 4.75
CA ARG A 221 -23.69 -2.66 3.53
C ARG A 221 -25.07 -3.32 3.45
N LEU A 222 -25.20 -4.58 3.85
CA LEU A 222 -26.48 -5.30 3.86
C LEU A 222 -27.39 -4.82 5.01
N GLN A 223 -26.86 -4.61 6.21
CA GLN A 223 -27.56 -3.98 7.34
C GLN A 223 -28.11 -2.60 6.96
N GLY A 224 -27.33 -1.79 6.24
CA GLY A 224 -27.78 -0.48 5.73
C GLY A 224 -28.92 -0.54 4.71
N LYS A 225 -29.07 -1.65 3.96
CA LYS A 225 -30.24 -1.88 3.10
C LYS A 225 -31.46 -2.32 3.91
N LEU A 226 -31.29 -3.32 4.78
CA LEU A 226 -32.37 -3.84 5.62
C LEU A 226 -32.99 -2.73 6.47
N SER A 227 -32.17 -1.90 7.12
CA SER A 227 -32.64 -0.75 7.91
C SER A 227 -33.42 0.28 7.08
N TYR A 228 -33.10 0.45 5.79
CA TYR A 228 -33.89 1.29 4.88
C TYR A 228 -35.24 0.65 4.52
N GLU A 229 -35.25 -0.65 4.22
CA GLU A 229 -36.46 -1.41 3.90
C GLU A 229 -37.41 -1.48 5.11
N GLU A 230 -36.88 -1.73 6.31
CA GLU A 230 -37.57 -1.66 7.60
C GLU A 230 -38.18 -0.27 7.85
N ALA A 231 -37.43 0.81 7.60
CA ALA A 231 -37.92 2.18 7.76
C ALA A 231 -39.05 2.52 6.77
N VAL A 232 -38.97 2.03 5.52
CA VAL A 232 -40.04 2.17 4.52
C VAL A 232 -41.29 1.41 4.95
N LEU A 233 -41.16 0.16 5.42
CA LEU A 233 -42.29 -0.63 5.92
C LEU A 233 -42.93 0.00 7.17
N ALA A 234 -42.13 0.48 8.12
CA ALA A 234 -42.63 1.20 9.30
C ALA A 234 -43.41 2.47 8.90
N HIS A 235 -42.93 3.22 7.91
CA HIS A 235 -43.65 4.39 7.39
C HIS A 235 -44.97 4.02 6.71
N GLN A 236 -45.00 2.93 5.93
CA GLN A 236 -46.23 2.41 5.33
C GLN A 236 -47.25 1.98 6.40
N ASN A 237 -46.81 1.31 7.48
CA ASN A 237 -47.68 0.90 8.58
C ASN A 237 -48.32 2.12 9.28
N VAL A 238 -47.53 3.15 9.59
CA VAL A 238 -48.03 4.42 10.17
C VAL A 238 -49.04 5.10 9.23
N ILE A 239 -48.82 5.08 7.91
CA ILE A 239 -49.80 5.60 6.94
C ILE A 239 -51.10 4.77 6.98
N GLN A 240 -51.03 3.44 7.04
CA GLN A 240 -52.22 2.58 7.12
C GLN A 240 -53.01 2.77 8.40
N GLU A 241 -52.33 2.89 9.56
CA GLU A 241 -52.97 3.21 10.82
C GLU A 241 -53.65 4.58 10.81
N ASN A 242 -52.98 5.60 10.27
CA ASN A 242 -53.53 6.95 10.23
C ASN A 242 -54.74 7.05 9.27
N LYS A 243 -54.77 6.24 8.19
CA LYS A 243 -55.98 6.07 7.37
C LYS A 243 -57.13 5.48 8.19
N LYS A 244 -56.93 4.30 8.80
CA LYS A 244 -57.94 3.64 9.65
C LYS A 244 -58.51 4.59 10.72
N LYS A 245 -57.64 5.34 11.42
CA LYS A 245 -58.05 6.34 12.42
C LYS A 245 -58.83 7.51 11.81
N ALA A 246 -58.47 7.99 10.62
CA ALA A 246 -59.18 9.06 9.91
C ALA A 246 -60.47 8.63 9.21
N ASP A 247 -60.65 7.32 8.97
CA ASP A 247 -61.88 6.73 8.48
C ASP A 247 -62.87 6.50 9.64
N LEU A 248 -62.42 5.95 10.78
CA LEU A 248 -63.21 5.88 12.03
C LEU A 248 -63.70 7.26 12.48
N LEU A 249 -62.83 8.27 12.52
CA LEU A 249 -63.20 9.67 12.83
C LEU A 249 -64.18 10.29 11.81
N ARG A 250 -64.35 9.70 10.62
CA ARG A 250 -65.36 10.11 9.63
C ARG A 250 -66.69 9.43 9.91
N GLU A 251 -66.66 8.17 10.33
CA GLU A 251 -67.83 7.39 10.73
C GLU A 251 -68.46 7.98 12.00
N GLU A 252 -67.68 8.15 13.08
CA GLU A 252 -68.11 8.84 14.32
C GLU A 252 -68.70 10.23 14.04
N LYS A 253 -68.10 10.98 13.09
CA LYS A 253 -68.61 12.30 12.70
C LYS A 253 -69.90 12.22 11.88
N ALA A 254 -70.08 11.18 11.05
CA ALA A 254 -71.32 10.99 10.30
C ALA A 254 -72.47 10.71 11.28
N GLU A 255 -72.29 9.79 12.22
CA GLU A 255 -73.26 9.49 13.28
C GLU A 255 -73.65 10.75 14.08
N LEU A 256 -72.66 11.57 14.47
CA LEU A 256 -72.92 12.85 15.15
C LEU A 256 -73.65 13.88 14.27
N MET A 257 -73.41 13.89 12.96
CA MET A 257 -74.11 14.77 12.02
C MET A 257 -75.56 14.31 11.79
N ASP A 258 -75.82 13.00 11.75
CA ASP A 258 -77.16 12.44 11.59
C ASP A 258 -78.00 12.70 12.85
N LEU A 259 -77.46 12.46 14.05
CA LEU A 259 -78.09 12.84 15.33
C LEU A 259 -78.34 14.35 15.45
N TYR A 260 -77.50 15.19 14.84
CA TYR A 260 -77.69 16.63 14.78
C TYR A 260 -78.79 17.03 13.78
N ALA A 261 -78.89 16.33 12.65
CA ALA A 261 -79.94 16.52 11.66
C ALA A 261 -81.32 16.09 12.19
N GLU A 262 -81.40 14.99 12.93
CA GLU A 262 -82.62 14.55 13.63
C GLU A 262 -83.11 15.61 14.63
N LYS A 263 -82.20 16.14 15.45
CA LYS A 263 -82.51 17.24 16.39
C LYS A 263 -82.96 18.50 15.67
N HIS A 264 -82.27 18.93 14.62
CA HIS A 264 -82.72 20.07 13.79
C HIS A 264 -84.09 19.83 13.16
N LEU A 265 -84.43 18.59 12.82
CA LEU A 265 -85.76 18.24 12.29
C LEU A 265 -86.84 18.20 13.38
N GLN A 266 -86.49 17.98 14.66
CA GLN A 266 -87.36 18.15 15.82
C GLN A 266 -87.55 19.64 16.14
N GLU A 267 -86.46 20.39 16.31
CA GLU A 267 -86.46 21.86 16.50
C GLU A 267 -87.23 22.59 15.39
N GLN A 268 -87.12 22.14 14.13
CA GLN A 268 -87.90 22.71 13.02
C GLN A 268 -89.39 22.35 13.04
N LYS A 269 -89.83 21.30 13.75
CA LYS A 269 -91.27 21.04 13.97
C LYS A 269 -91.80 21.97 15.05
N GLU A 270 -91.15 22.00 16.21
CA GLU A 270 -91.46 22.90 17.33
C GLU A 270 -91.46 24.37 16.89
N MET A 271 -90.45 24.79 16.11
CA MET A 271 -90.39 26.13 15.55
C MET A 271 -91.45 26.38 14.47
N LYS A 272 -91.90 25.37 13.69
CA LYS A 272 -93.03 25.55 12.75
C LYS A 272 -94.34 25.74 13.51
N GLU A 273 -94.59 24.95 14.55
CA GLU A 273 -95.76 25.09 15.42
C GLU A 273 -95.78 26.47 16.10
N LEU A 274 -94.65 26.94 16.62
CA LEU A 274 -94.51 28.29 17.18
C LEU A 274 -94.62 29.40 16.12
N VAL A 275 -94.06 29.20 14.92
CA VAL A 275 -94.18 30.17 13.81
C VAL A 275 -95.59 30.21 13.24
N GLU A 276 -96.37 29.13 13.32
CA GLU A 276 -97.80 29.13 12.95
C GLU A 276 -98.59 30.02 13.91
N GLN A 277 -98.44 29.82 15.23
CA GLN A 277 -98.99 30.68 16.28
C GLN A 277 -98.55 32.16 16.11
N VAL A 278 -97.26 32.40 15.84
CA VAL A 278 -96.74 33.76 15.61
C VAL A 278 -97.22 34.34 14.28
N MET A 279 -97.45 33.55 13.24
CA MET A 279 -97.98 34.01 11.96
C MET A 279 -99.46 34.39 12.05
N GLU A 280 -100.25 33.71 12.87
CA GLU A 280 -101.59 34.16 13.28
C GLU A 280 -101.52 35.54 13.95
N GLY A 281 -100.55 35.75 14.85
CA GLY A 281 -100.27 37.07 15.43
C GLY A 281 -99.77 38.12 14.42
N HIS A 282 -98.89 37.75 13.49
CA HIS A 282 -98.15 38.68 12.65
C HIS A 282 -98.88 39.06 11.36
N LYS A 283 -99.88 38.26 10.92
CA LYS A 283 -100.95 38.69 9.98
C LYS A 283 -101.59 40.00 10.44
N ASN A 284 -101.80 40.17 11.75
CA ASN A 284 -102.42 41.35 12.36
C ASN A 284 -101.48 42.58 12.36
N VAL A 285 -100.16 42.36 12.33
CA VAL A 285 -99.15 43.44 12.40
C VAL A 285 -98.66 43.89 11.02
N LYS A 286 -98.56 42.99 10.04
CA LYS A 286 -98.01 43.34 8.71
C LYS A 286 -98.89 44.33 7.94
N GLN A 287 -100.19 44.35 8.24
CA GLN A 287 -101.17 45.36 7.81
C GLN A 287 -100.78 46.80 8.19
N VAL A 288 -99.94 47.00 9.20
CA VAL A 288 -99.53 48.32 9.70
C VAL A 288 -98.35 48.91 8.91
N LYS A 289 -97.41 48.07 8.45
CA LYS A 289 -96.01 48.51 8.22
C LYS A 289 -95.60 48.77 6.77
N ALA A 290 -96.41 48.40 5.77
CA ALA A 290 -96.11 48.67 4.36
C ALA A 290 -96.02 50.18 4.01
N LYS A 291 -96.59 51.04 4.86
CA LYS A 291 -96.79 52.49 4.70
C LYS A 291 -95.51 53.36 4.77
N ILE A 292 -94.30 52.81 4.54
CA ILE A 292 -93.04 53.44 5.04
C ILE A 292 -91.85 53.51 4.05
N GLN A 293 -91.60 52.53 3.16
CA GLN A 293 -90.22 52.24 2.70
C GLN A 293 -89.78 52.75 1.30
N GLU A 294 -90.44 53.72 0.69
CA GLU A 294 -90.29 54.03 -0.76
C GLU A 294 -89.06 54.91 -1.17
N TYR A 295 -87.98 55.05 -0.36
CA TYR A 295 -87.17 56.31 -0.36
C TYR A 295 -85.62 56.43 -0.82
N LYS A 296 -84.64 55.46 -1.03
CA LYS A 296 -83.08 55.72 -1.17
C LYS A 296 -82.00 54.63 -1.81
N GLN A 297 -80.75 54.85 -2.51
CA GLN A 297 -79.43 53.91 -2.79
C GLN A 297 -78.06 54.10 -3.83
N GLN A 298 -76.66 53.56 -3.70
CA GLN A 298 -75.28 53.23 -4.66
C GLN A 298 -73.56 52.93 -4.34
N ILE A 299 -72.49 52.31 -5.20
CA ILE A 299 -70.81 52.29 -5.52
C ILE A 299 -69.42 51.34 -5.01
N GLY A 300 -68.00 50.98 -5.38
CA GLY A 300 -66.70 50.76 -6.43
C GLY A 300 -64.95 50.57 -6.14
N ILE A 301 -63.82 49.85 -6.82
CA ILE A 301 -62.11 49.78 -6.72
C ILE A 301 -60.88 48.84 -7.58
N TYR A 302 -59.38 48.93 -7.63
CA TYR A 302 -58.10 48.01 -8.27
C TYR A 302 -56.34 48.23 -8.25
N ILE A 303 -55.18 47.34 -8.59
CA ILE A 303 -53.50 47.47 -8.80
C ILE A 303 -52.22 46.32 -9.21
N ALA A 304 -50.81 46.52 -9.61
CA ALA A 304 -49.55 45.59 -10.25
C ALA A 304 -47.81 45.53 -9.97
N ARG A 305 -46.71 44.77 -10.64
CA ARG A 305 -45.07 44.43 -10.34
C ARG A 305 -43.76 43.91 -11.40
N LYS A 306 -42.31 43.65 -11.17
CA LYS A 306 -40.95 43.20 -12.09
C LYS A 306 -39.33 42.68 -11.64
N MET A 307 -38.22 42.05 -12.40
CA MET A 307 -36.56 41.78 -12.18
C MET A 307 -35.33 40.94 -13.12
N ARG A 308 -33.85 40.85 -12.99
CA ARG A 308 -32.57 40.01 -13.72
C ARG A 308 -30.86 40.13 -13.36
N VAL A 309 -29.50 39.61 -13.71
CA VAL A 309 -28.34 38.63 -14.45
C VAL A 309 -26.67 38.62 -13.96
N ASP A 310 -25.32 38.12 -14.28
CA ASP A 310 -24.19 37.23 -15.13
C ASP A 310 -22.64 36.73 -14.51
N ALA A 311 -21.25 36.35 -14.87
CA ALA A 311 -19.93 36.24 -15.88
C ALA A 311 -18.53 35.20 -15.74
N ARG A 312 -17.19 35.23 -16.37
CA ARG A 312 -15.85 34.22 -16.50
C ARG A 312 -14.23 34.66 -16.92
N TYR A 313 -12.90 34.09 -17.20
CA TYR A 313 -11.72 32.94 -17.07
C TYR A 313 -10.10 32.99 -17.75
N PRO A 314 -8.93 32.10 -17.58
CA PRO A 314 -7.32 32.10 -17.96
C PRO A 314 -6.35 30.78 -18.53
N GLN A 315 -4.95 30.37 -18.76
CA GLN A 315 -3.30 30.52 -18.72
C GLN A 315 -2.24 29.45 -19.59
N ILE A 316 -0.84 29.00 -19.77
CA ILE A 316 0.75 28.82 -19.32
C ILE A 316 2.01 28.14 -20.30
N ILE A 317 3.47 28.14 -20.16
CA ILE A 317 4.77 27.14 -20.48
C ILE A 317 6.36 27.59 -20.91
N SER A 318 7.68 27.02 -21.19
CA SER A 318 8.74 25.77 -21.40
C SER A 318 10.46 25.86 -21.36
N SER A 319 11.49 24.91 -21.77
CA SER A 319 13.14 24.90 -21.70
C SER A 319 14.26 23.77 -22.37
N PHE A 320 15.72 23.74 -22.29
CA PHE A 320 16.91 22.87 -23.04
C PHE A 320 18.53 22.54 -22.55
N PHE A 321 19.63 21.91 -23.28
CA PHE A 321 21.12 21.30 -22.91
C PHE A 321 22.33 20.85 -24.05
N TYR A 322 23.71 20.35 -24.17
CA TYR A 322 25.23 20.05 -23.65
C TYR A 322 26.48 19.66 -24.76
N ILE A 323 27.86 19.18 -24.85
CA ILE A 323 29.13 18.27 -24.34
C ILE A 323 30.73 18.60 -24.87
N ARG A 324 32.07 18.02 -24.99
CA ARG A 324 33.16 16.80 -24.99
C ARG A 324 34.83 17.18 -24.92
N HIS A 325 36.16 16.61 -25.04
CA HIS A 325 37.23 15.43 -25.42
C HIS A 325 38.79 15.37 -24.75
N LYS A 326 40.12 14.83 -24.98
CA LYS A 326 41.28 14.14 -25.92
C LYS A 326 42.64 13.34 -25.29
N PHE A 327 43.88 12.97 -25.93
CA PHE A 327 45.15 12.05 -25.52
C PHE A 327 46.75 12.15 -26.13
N VAL A 328 47.89 11.30 -25.86
CA VAL A 328 49.48 11.38 -26.20
C VAL A 328 50.58 10.08 -26.31
N ASP A 329 52.03 10.10 -26.37
CA ASP A 329 53.17 9.08 -26.93
C ASP A 329 54.77 8.84 -26.39
N LEU A 330 55.87 8.12 -27.01
CA LEU A 330 57.29 7.51 -26.49
C LEU A 330 58.82 7.37 -27.25
N THR A 331 59.97 6.55 -26.87
CA THR A 331 61.54 6.51 -27.36
C THR A 331 62.70 5.28 -27.15
N GLU A 332 64.13 5.28 -27.41
CA GLU A 332 65.28 4.12 -27.52
C GLU A 332 66.93 4.15 -27.07
N THR A 333 68.09 3.42 -27.57
CA THR A 333 69.58 3.47 -27.05
C THR A 333 70.56 4.38 -27.80
N GLY A 334 70.28 4.78 -29.05
CA GLY A 334 71.24 5.27 -30.04
C GLY A 334 72.26 6.34 -29.61
N GLY A 335 73.39 5.92 -29.03
CA GLY A 335 74.40 6.83 -28.45
C GLY A 335 73.82 7.70 -27.33
N HIS A 336 72.79 7.23 -26.63
CA HIS A 336 72.02 7.98 -25.64
C HIS A 336 72.69 8.00 -24.25
N GLY A 337 73.71 7.17 -24.01
CA GLY A 337 74.45 7.16 -22.74
C GLY A 337 73.79 6.34 -21.63
N LEU A 338 73.09 5.27 -21.98
CA LEU A 338 72.46 4.34 -21.04
C LEU A 338 73.42 3.20 -20.64
N PHE A 339 73.34 2.75 -19.38
CA PHE A 339 74.09 1.60 -18.88
C PHE A 339 73.55 0.28 -19.45
N GLY A 340 73.86 0.00 -20.71
CA GLY A 340 73.40 -1.20 -21.42
C GLY A 340 73.83 -1.31 -22.89
N GLU A 341 74.70 -0.42 -23.40
CA GLU A 341 75.17 -0.43 -24.79
C GLU A 341 76.05 -1.66 -25.09
N MET A 342 75.40 -2.80 -25.33
CA MET A 342 76.03 -4.07 -25.69
C MET A 342 76.50 -4.06 -27.14
N SER A 343 77.78 -4.38 -27.35
CA SER A 343 78.28 -4.66 -28.69
C SER A 343 77.60 -5.89 -29.31
N ILE A 344 77.53 -5.91 -30.64
CA ILE A 344 77.07 -7.06 -31.45
C ILE A 344 77.94 -8.32 -31.23
N VAL A 345 79.08 -8.20 -30.53
CA VAL A 345 79.98 -9.30 -30.17
C VAL A 345 79.68 -9.87 -28.77
N GLU A 346 79.49 -9.03 -27.74
CA GLU A 346 79.02 -9.50 -26.42
C GLU A 346 77.66 -10.20 -26.53
N LEU A 347 76.82 -9.72 -27.46
CA LEU A 347 75.58 -10.38 -27.85
C LEU A 347 75.79 -11.85 -28.25
N ARG A 348 76.92 -12.22 -28.85
CA ARG A 348 77.18 -13.61 -29.32
C ARG A 348 77.54 -14.57 -28.20
N GLU A 349 78.34 -14.14 -27.22
CA GLU A 349 78.67 -14.96 -26.05
C GLU A 349 77.49 -15.06 -25.09
N ARG A 350 76.76 -13.95 -24.86
CA ARG A 350 75.47 -14.03 -24.17
C ARG A 350 74.49 -14.93 -24.93
N LEU A 351 74.46 -14.91 -26.26
CA LEU A 351 73.68 -15.87 -27.08
C LEU A 351 74.16 -17.33 -26.99
N ALA A 352 75.34 -17.63 -26.45
CA ALA A 352 75.77 -19.00 -26.15
C ALA A 352 75.21 -19.46 -24.80
N LEU A 353 75.46 -18.70 -23.73
CA LEU A 353 74.91 -18.97 -22.40
C LEU A 353 73.37 -18.94 -22.39
N LEU A 354 72.74 -18.04 -23.15
CA LEU A 354 71.29 -18.01 -23.36
C LEU A 354 70.77 -19.24 -24.10
N LYS A 355 71.54 -19.92 -24.96
CA LYS A 355 71.11 -21.19 -25.58
C LYS A 355 71.16 -22.35 -24.60
N GLU A 356 72.10 -22.36 -23.66
CA GLU A 356 72.18 -23.39 -22.62
C GLU A 356 71.10 -23.16 -21.56
N ALA A 357 70.91 -21.92 -21.10
CA ALA A 357 69.79 -21.52 -20.27
C ALA A 357 68.43 -21.75 -20.95
N GLN A 358 68.33 -21.55 -22.28
CA GLN A 358 67.12 -21.88 -23.04
C GLN A 358 66.87 -23.39 -23.04
N LYS A 359 67.88 -24.25 -23.25
CA LYS A 359 67.72 -25.71 -23.18
C LYS A 359 67.26 -26.16 -21.80
N ALA A 360 67.91 -25.71 -20.74
CA ALA A 360 67.50 -26.01 -19.37
C ALA A 360 66.05 -25.55 -19.11
N ALA A 361 65.71 -24.32 -19.49
CA ALA A 361 64.35 -23.78 -19.38
C ALA A 361 63.34 -24.42 -20.37
N GLU A 362 63.77 -25.18 -21.37
CA GLU A 362 62.91 -26.03 -22.20
C GLU A 362 62.70 -27.40 -21.56
N GLU A 363 63.69 -27.94 -20.87
CA GLU A 363 63.62 -29.20 -20.12
C GLU A 363 62.77 -29.04 -18.85
N GLU A 364 63.00 -28.01 -18.05
CA GLU A 364 62.12 -27.62 -16.93
C GLU A 364 60.65 -27.47 -17.36
N LYS A 365 60.39 -26.87 -18.53
CA LYS A 365 59.04 -26.74 -19.08
C LYS A 365 58.45 -28.08 -19.52
N ARG A 366 59.25 -29.02 -20.03
CA ARG A 366 58.79 -30.38 -20.37
C ARG A 366 58.36 -31.12 -19.11
N ASP A 367 59.16 -31.04 -18.04
CA ASP A 367 58.88 -31.70 -16.77
C ASP A 367 57.68 -31.06 -16.05
N GLN A 368 57.56 -29.73 -16.06
CA GLN A 368 56.35 -29.01 -15.62
C GLN A 368 55.11 -29.49 -16.40
N ILE A 369 55.19 -29.63 -17.72
CA ILE A 369 54.09 -30.15 -18.55
C ILE A 369 53.75 -31.61 -18.23
N ILE A 370 54.73 -32.44 -17.84
CA ILE A 370 54.51 -33.84 -17.43
C ILE A 370 53.80 -33.88 -16.07
N HIS A 371 54.29 -33.16 -15.07
CA HIS A 371 53.66 -33.08 -13.75
C HIS A 371 52.26 -32.45 -13.81
N GLU A 372 52.06 -31.41 -14.62
CA GLU A 372 50.74 -30.83 -14.88
C GLU A 372 49.76 -31.85 -15.47
N LYS A 373 50.20 -32.74 -16.37
CA LYS A 373 49.34 -33.80 -16.92
C LYS A 373 48.97 -34.82 -15.85
N GLN A 374 49.97 -35.32 -15.10
CA GLN A 374 49.76 -36.26 -13.99
C GLN A 374 48.78 -35.70 -12.95
N ALA A 375 48.94 -34.45 -12.53
CA ALA A 375 48.06 -33.79 -11.58
C ALA A 375 46.62 -33.60 -12.13
N LYS A 376 46.48 -33.30 -13.43
CA LYS A 376 45.15 -33.21 -14.09
C LYS A 376 44.47 -34.57 -14.19
N GLU A 377 45.22 -35.63 -14.46
CA GLU A 377 44.72 -37.01 -14.50
C GLU A 377 44.28 -37.50 -13.11
N GLN A 378 45.10 -37.28 -12.08
CA GLN A 378 44.74 -37.55 -10.67
C GLN A 378 43.46 -36.82 -10.26
N LEU A 379 43.38 -35.51 -10.51
CA LEU A 379 42.20 -34.70 -10.19
C LEU A 379 40.93 -35.20 -10.91
N ILE A 380 41.03 -35.78 -12.11
CA ILE A 380 39.89 -36.38 -12.81
C ILE A 380 39.44 -37.69 -12.13
N LEU A 381 40.38 -38.50 -11.65
CA LEU A 381 40.08 -39.72 -10.88
C LEU A 381 39.41 -39.40 -9.54
N ASP A 382 39.98 -38.47 -8.76
CA ASP A 382 39.39 -38.01 -7.49
C ASP A 382 37.94 -37.53 -7.65
N LYS A 383 37.65 -36.87 -8.78
CA LYS A 383 36.30 -36.38 -9.10
C LYS A 383 35.36 -37.50 -9.54
N LEU A 384 35.85 -38.51 -10.25
CA LEU A 384 35.06 -39.71 -10.56
C LEU A 384 34.71 -40.50 -9.29
N ASP A 385 35.65 -40.66 -8.37
CA ASP A 385 35.42 -41.38 -7.12
C ASP A 385 34.41 -40.63 -6.23
N GLN A 386 34.54 -39.31 -6.09
CA GLN A 386 33.54 -38.46 -5.43
C GLN A 386 32.15 -38.62 -6.07
N ILE A 387 32.05 -38.53 -7.39
CA ILE A 387 30.78 -38.73 -8.13
C ILE A 387 30.20 -40.13 -7.88
N SER A 388 31.03 -41.17 -7.83
CA SER A 388 30.59 -42.55 -7.58
C SER A 388 29.97 -42.71 -6.19
N GLN A 389 30.57 -42.08 -5.17
CA GLN A 389 30.08 -42.07 -3.80
C GLN A 389 28.73 -41.35 -3.71
N PHE A 390 28.62 -40.13 -4.26
CA PHE A 390 27.35 -39.39 -4.30
C PHE A 390 26.24 -40.15 -5.04
N ARG A 391 26.54 -40.80 -6.17
CA ARG A 391 25.55 -41.60 -6.91
C ARG A 391 25.10 -42.83 -6.12
N ALA A 392 26.02 -43.50 -5.41
CA ALA A 392 25.69 -44.62 -4.53
C ALA A 392 24.83 -44.18 -3.33
N GLU A 393 25.15 -43.05 -2.70
CA GLU A 393 24.36 -42.49 -1.59
C GLU A 393 22.97 -42.03 -2.03
N LEU A 394 22.85 -41.34 -3.17
CA LEU A 394 21.56 -40.98 -3.76
C LEU A 394 20.74 -42.23 -4.13
N GLY A 395 21.39 -43.29 -4.61
CA GLY A 395 20.75 -44.59 -4.85
C GLY A 395 20.20 -45.22 -3.58
N ARG A 396 21.00 -45.26 -2.49
CA ARG A 396 20.54 -45.74 -1.17
C ARG A 396 19.38 -44.89 -0.63
N ALA A 397 19.50 -43.56 -0.69
CA ALA A 397 18.48 -42.63 -0.21
C ALA A 397 17.19 -42.66 -1.04
N ALA A 398 17.26 -43.05 -2.32
CA ALA A 398 16.09 -43.29 -3.16
C ALA A 398 15.45 -44.66 -2.91
N ALA A 399 16.22 -45.67 -2.48
CA ALA A 399 15.72 -47.00 -2.10
C ALA A 399 15.17 -47.07 -0.66
N LEU A 400 15.34 -46.00 0.14
CA LEU A 400 14.81 -45.84 1.49
C LEU A 400 13.56 -44.94 1.54
N LYS A 401 12.95 -44.63 0.39
CA LYS A 401 11.75 -43.80 0.21
C LYS A 401 10.64 -44.56 -0.51
#